data_AF-A0A3D6CH17-F1
#
_entry.id   AF-A0A3D6CH17-F1
#
_cell.length_a   1.000
_cell.length_b   1.000
_cell.length_c   1.000
_cell.angle_alpha   90.00
_cell.angle_beta   90.00
_cell.angle_gamma   90.00
#
_symmetry.space_group_name_H-M   'P 1'
#
loop_
_entity.id
_entity.type
_entity.pdbx_description
1 polymer ?
#
loop_
_entity_poly.entity_id
_entity_poly.type
_entity_poly.pdbx_seq_one_letter_code
_entity_poly.pdbx_strand_id
1 'polypeptide(L)'
;MKALRNIQSRVRSWFSTALFTNSLWGVVSNVLQNILFSVFFIVLARQYSTEDFAQYVIANTVYGFILGFSTLGLGHWFIRELVNTEDKKTLTDKFFKIQLYSGLFFYLVNTLMSYSLYDSQLVRNLSVLIGINIIFDNIINVIKYINIARLEQRKTFVILTIEAFLKFLLACVLFVYPVPVLYLSFFLILLRLVTLNLFLRYGSSKDVSLPQILRIIVPWKELKSLLASNWSFIIIGSISVIYWRIGSILVSKVLDLEAVANYEISFKLFSIAYLLPVIVASTVYPMLLNAYKENLQAMRKVYHNAFIA
;
A
#
# COMPACT_ATOMS: atom_id res chain seq x y z
N MET A 1 -20.20 29.01 -28.27
CA MET A 1 -18.81 29.35 -27.86
C MET A 1 -18.66 29.80 -26.39
N LYS A 2 -19.50 30.72 -25.85
CA LYS A 2 -19.44 31.12 -24.42
C LYS A 2 -19.67 29.97 -23.41
N ALA A 3 -20.55 29.01 -23.72
CA ALA A 3 -20.83 27.86 -22.84
C ALA A 3 -19.63 26.89 -22.70
N LEU A 4 -18.90 26.61 -23.78
CA LEU A 4 -17.69 25.77 -23.76
C LEU A 4 -16.55 26.43 -22.97
N ARG A 5 -16.43 27.76 -23.06
CA ARG A 5 -15.43 28.55 -22.33
C ARG A 5 -15.74 28.62 -20.82
N ASN A 6 -17.02 28.60 -20.44
CA ASN A 6 -17.46 28.49 -19.03
C ASN A 6 -17.29 27.09 -18.45
N ILE A 7 -17.43 26.04 -19.26
CA ILE A 7 -17.14 24.65 -18.83
C ILE A 7 -15.63 24.50 -18.62
N GLN A 8 -14.80 25.00 -19.54
CA GLN A 8 -13.34 24.98 -19.37
C GLN A 8 -12.86 25.79 -18.16
N SER A 9 -13.44 26.96 -17.88
CA SER A 9 -13.06 27.78 -16.71
C SER A 9 -13.50 27.14 -15.39
N ARG A 10 -14.68 26.50 -15.33
CA ARG A 10 -15.14 25.73 -14.16
C ARG A 10 -14.32 24.46 -13.96
N VAL A 11 -14.02 23.71 -15.02
CA VAL A 11 -13.12 22.54 -14.95
C VAL A 11 -11.75 22.97 -14.41
N ARG A 12 -11.21 24.11 -14.86
CA ARG A 12 -9.92 24.64 -14.38
C ARG A 12 -9.94 25.09 -12.91
N SER A 13 -11.06 25.61 -12.41
CA SER A 13 -11.21 25.97 -10.99
C SER A 13 -11.46 24.77 -10.06
N TRP A 14 -11.69 23.58 -10.63
CA TRP A 14 -11.94 22.35 -9.87
C TRP A 14 -10.66 21.55 -9.63
N PHE A 15 -9.76 21.55 -10.62
CA PHE A 15 -8.38 21.11 -10.45
C PHE A 15 -7.63 21.89 -9.35
N SER A 16 -8.12 23.07 -8.94
CA SER A 16 -7.51 23.91 -7.91
C SER A 16 -8.08 23.75 -6.50
N THR A 17 -9.01 22.82 -6.24
CA THR A 17 -9.43 22.55 -4.86
C THR A 17 -8.33 21.80 -4.10
N ALA A 18 -8.09 22.19 -2.85
CA ALA A 18 -7.04 21.58 -2.01
C ALA A 18 -7.26 20.06 -1.86
N LEU A 19 -8.51 19.61 -1.75
CA LEU A 19 -8.88 18.20 -1.68
C LEU A 19 -8.51 17.43 -2.94
N PHE A 20 -8.84 17.97 -4.12
CA PHE A 20 -8.49 17.33 -5.39
C PHE A 20 -6.98 17.22 -5.57
N THR A 21 -6.26 18.32 -5.33
CA THR A 21 -4.79 18.36 -5.43
C THR A 21 -4.15 17.35 -4.48
N ASN A 22 -4.65 17.25 -3.25
CA ASN A 22 -4.18 16.29 -2.26
C ASN A 22 -4.42 14.83 -2.69
N SER A 23 -5.62 14.51 -3.19
CA SER A 23 -5.93 13.19 -3.72
C SER A 23 -5.07 12.83 -4.94
N LEU A 24 -4.82 13.81 -5.83
CA LEU A 24 -3.98 13.64 -7.00
C LEU A 24 -2.53 13.29 -6.61
N TRP A 25 -1.96 13.92 -5.57
CA TRP A 25 -0.66 13.52 -5.04
C TRP A 25 -0.61 12.05 -4.62
N GLY A 26 -1.68 11.54 -3.97
CA GLY A 26 -1.78 10.13 -3.60
C GLY A 26 -1.81 9.19 -4.81
N VAL A 27 -2.61 9.52 -5.83
CA VAL A 27 -2.72 8.72 -7.07
C VAL A 27 -1.38 8.71 -7.81
N VAL A 28 -0.79 9.88 -8.07
CA VAL A 28 0.49 10.02 -8.77
C VAL A 28 1.59 9.28 -8.02
N SER A 29 1.60 9.34 -6.68
CA SER A 29 2.55 8.59 -5.85
C SER A 29 2.46 7.09 -6.08
N ASN A 30 1.25 6.52 -6.04
CA ASN A 30 1.04 5.09 -6.22
C ASN A 30 1.42 4.64 -7.63
N VAL A 31 1.09 5.43 -8.66
CA VAL A 31 1.42 5.10 -10.06
C VAL A 31 2.94 5.12 -10.27
N LEU A 32 3.61 6.21 -9.87
CA LEU A 32 5.06 6.36 -10.04
C LEU A 32 5.82 5.25 -9.29
N GLN A 33 5.41 4.96 -8.05
CA GLN A 33 6.01 3.90 -7.25
C GLN A 33 5.84 2.53 -7.91
N ASN A 34 4.64 2.20 -8.41
CA ASN A 34 4.40 0.92 -9.07
C ASN A 34 5.23 0.74 -10.35
N ILE A 35 5.45 1.80 -11.13
CA ILE A 35 6.31 1.74 -12.33
C ILE A 35 7.75 1.41 -11.91
N LEU A 36 8.32 2.14 -10.97
CA LEU A 36 9.70 1.92 -10.51
C LEU A 36 9.89 0.56 -9.83
N PHE A 37 8.92 0.12 -9.02
CA PHE A 37 8.95 -1.22 -8.43
C PHE A 37 8.83 -2.31 -9.49
N SER A 38 8.19 -2.04 -10.63
CA SER A 38 8.12 -2.99 -11.73
C SER A 38 9.46 -3.13 -12.45
N VAL A 39 10.21 -2.03 -12.62
CA VAL A 39 11.59 -2.09 -13.13
C VAL A 39 12.47 -2.92 -12.19
N PHE A 40 12.38 -2.67 -10.88
CA PHE A 40 13.10 -3.47 -9.88
C PHE A 40 12.74 -4.97 -10.00
N PHE A 41 11.45 -5.31 -10.09
CA PHE A 41 10.99 -6.69 -10.26
C PHE A 41 11.54 -7.36 -11.53
N ILE A 42 11.57 -6.64 -12.67
CA ILE A 42 12.13 -7.16 -13.93
C ILE A 42 13.62 -7.48 -13.77
N VAL A 43 14.37 -6.62 -13.07
CA VAL A 43 15.79 -6.88 -12.78
C VAL A 43 15.95 -8.15 -11.92
N LEU A 44 15.12 -8.32 -10.89
CA LEU A 44 15.15 -9.53 -10.06
C LEU A 44 14.89 -10.80 -10.89
N ALA A 45 13.83 -10.80 -11.68
CA ALA A 45 13.46 -11.95 -12.52
C ALA A 45 14.54 -12.33 -13.53
N ARG A 46 15.38 -11.36 -13.94
CA ARG A 46 16.46 -11.58 -14.90
C ARG A 46 17.79 -12.00 -14.25
N GLN A 47 18.07 -11.52 -13.04
CA GLN A 47 19.38 -11.72 -12.39
C GLN A 47 19.45 -12.97 -11.53
N TYR A 48 18.32 -13.42 -10.99
CA TYR A 48 18.27 -14.63 -10.16
C TYR A 48 17.94 -15.87 -10.98
N SER A 49 18.37 -17.03 -10.46
CA SER A 49 17.88 -18.32 -10.94
C SER A 49 16.36 -18.40 -10.75
N THR A 50 15.69 -19.19 -11.58
CA THR A 50 14.24 -19.43 -11.47
C THR A 50 13.86 -19.91 -10.06
N GLU A 51 14.70 -20.76 -9.46
CA GLU A 51 14.49 -21.28 -8.11
C GLU A 51 14.57 -20.18 -7.04
N ASP A 52 15.65 -19.39 -7.00
CA ASP A 52 15.81 -18.32 -6.01
C ASP A 52 14.73 -17.24 -6.16
N PHE A 53 14.42 -16.88 -7.40
CA PHE A 53 13.39 -15.91 -7.72
C PHE A 53 12.01 -16.39 -7.27
N ALA A 54 11.63 -17.62 -7.61
CA ALA A 54 10.34 -18.19 -7.21
C ALA A 54 10.21 -18.21 -5.67
N GLN A 55 11.24 -18.67 -4.96
CA GLN A 55 11.21 -18.72 -3.49
C GLN A 55 11.11 -17.33 -2.86
N TYR A 56 11.78 -16.33 -3.43
CA TYR A 56 11.63 -14.94 -3.02
C TYR A 56 10.24 -14.39 -3.25
N VAL A 57 9.63 -14.67 -4.41
CA VAL A 57 8.26 -14.22 -4.68
C VAL A 57 7.25 -14.93 -3.78
N ILE A 58 7.43 -16.22 -3.49
CA ILE A 58 6.61 -16.96 -2.51
C ILE A 58 6.64 -16.25 -1.15
N ALA A 59 7.82 -15.92 -0.63
CA ALA A 59 7.95 -15.22 0.65
C ALA A 59 7.25 -13.83 0.62
N ASN A 60 7.37 -13.09 -0.49
CA ASN A 60 6.66 -11.82 -0.68
C ASN A 60 5.13 -12.00 -0.78
N THR A 61 4.67 -13.10 -1.37
CA THR A 61 3.24 -13.43 -1.46
C THR A 61 2.66 -13.73 -0.09
N VAL A 62 3.35 -14.51 0.75
CA VAL A 62 2.94 -14.78 2.14
C VAL A 62 2.89 -13.47 2.94
N TYR A 63 3.95 -12.66 2.85
CA TYR A 63 4.00 -11.33 3.43
C TYR A 63 2.81 -10.45 2.99
N GLY A 64 2.58 -10.33 1.68
CA GLY A 64 1.54 -9.49 1.12
C GLY A 64 0.13 -9.96 1.48
N PHE A 65 -0.08 -11.27 1.58
CA PHE A 65 -1.34 -11.86 2.02
C PHE A 65 -1.64 -11.47 3.47
N ILE A 66 -0.68 -11.67 4.38
CA ILE A 66 -0.85 -11.34 5.80
C ILE A 66 -0.98 -9.83 6.03
N LEU A 67 -0.24 -9.01 5.28
CA LEU A 67 -0.30 -7.55 5.39
C LEU A 67 -1.73 -7.02 5.24
N GLY A 68 -2.56 -7.63 4.38
CA GLY A 68 -3.95 -7.24 4.17
C GLY A 68 -4.81 -7.27 5.43
N PHE A 69 -4.54 -8.21 6.34
CA PHE A 69 -5.23 -8.35 7.61
C PHE A 69 -4.61 -7.49 8.71
N SER A 70 -3.31 -7.22 8.61
CA SER A 70 -2.54 -6.58 9.68
C SER A 70 -2.99 -5.17 10.06
N THR A 71 -3.60 -4.43 9.13
CA THR A 71 -4.12 -3.08 9.40
C THR A 71 -5.44 -3.09 10.16
N LEU A 72 -6.06 -4.27 10.32
CA LEU A 72 -7.40 -4.46 10.89
C LEU A 72 -8.47 -3.63 10.18
N GLY A 73 -8.28 -3.22 8.92
CA GLY A 73 -9.22 -2.37 8.18
C GLY A 73 -9.51 -1.00 8.83
N LEU A 74 -8.79 -0.62 9.88
CA LEU A 74 -9.12 0.55 10.69
C LEU A 74 -8.67 1.89 10.07
N GLY A 75 -7.97 1.86 8.94
CA GLY A 75 -7.44 3.06 8.29
C GLY A 75 -8.51 4.08 7.91
N HIS A 76 -9.60 3.64 7.27
CA HIS A 76 -10.70 4.54 6.88
C HIS A 76 -11.45 5.10 8.09
N TRP A 77 -11.66 4.27 9.11
CA TRP A 77 -12.23 4.72 10.39
C TRP A 77 -11.34 5.80 11.02
N PHE A 78 -10.04 5.56 11.11
CA PHE A 78 -9.10 6.50 11.73
C PHE A 78 -9.02 7.83 11.00
N ILE A 79 -8.98 7.83 9.65
CA ILE A 79 -9.00 9.07 8.86
C ILE A 79 -10.25 9.88 9.18
N ARG A 80 -11.43 9.24 9.21
CA ARG A 80 -12.70 9.90 9.50
C ARG A 80 -12.74 10.46 10.91
N GLU A 81 -12.34 9.67 11.89
CA GLU A 81 -12.36 10.05 13.30
C GLU A 81 -11.38 11.20 13.57
N LEU A 82 -10.17 11.14 13.02
CA LEU A 82 -9.13 12.16 13.19
C LEU A 82 -9.52 13.54 12.65
N VAL A 83 -10.39 13.61 11.64
CA VAL A 83 -10.93 14.87 11.12
C VAL A 83 -11.95 15.50 12.08
N ASN A 84 -12.72 14.67 12.78
CA ASN A 84 -13.88 15.10 13.57
C ASN A 84 -13.60 15.24 15.08
N THR A 85 -12.60 14.55 15.62
CA THR A 85 -12.26 14.60 17.05
C THR A 85 -11.44 15.85 17.40
N GLU A 86 -11.73 16.45 18.55
CA GLU A 86 -10.93 17.55 19.12
C GLU A 86 -9.58 17.06 19.67
N ASP A 87 -9.59 15.98 20.45
CA ASP A 87 -8.38 15.32 20.96
C ASP A 87 -7.74 14.37 19.93
N LYS A 88 -7.16 14.98 18.89
CA LYS A 88 -6.46 14.28 17.81
C LYS A 88 -5.25 13.50 18.29
N LYS A 89 -4.62 13.95 19.37
CA LYS A 89 -3.37 13.38 19.88
C LYS A 89 -3.63 12.04 20.56
N THR A 90 -4.55 11.98 21.50
CA THR A 90 -4.92 10.74 22.19
C THR A 90 -5.42 9.69 21.20
N LEU A 91 -6.24 10.09 20.22
CA LEU A 91 -6.70 9.19 19.16
C LEU A 91 -5.53 8.63 18.34
N THR A 92 -4.58 9.49 17.95
CA THR A 92 -3.39 9.09 17.18
C THR A 92 -2.51 8.12 17.98
N ASP A 93 -2.24 8.40 19.25
CA ASP A 93 -1.41 7.55 20.10
C ASP A 93 -2.05 6.18 20.34
N LYS A 94 -3.37 6.14 20.60
CA LYS A 94 -4.12 4.86 20.72
C LYS A 94 -4.08 4.07 19.42
N PHE A 95 -4.36 4.73 18.29
CA PHE A 95 -4.37 4.08 16.99
C PHE A 95 -2.98 3.55 16.61
N PHE A 96 -1.93 4.33 16.85
CA PHE A 96 -0.55 3.90 16.65
C PHE A 96 -0.24 2.66 17.49
N LYS A 97 -0.61 2.65 18.78
CA LYS A 97 -0.40 1.50 19.67
C LYS A 97 -1.12 0.25 19.15
N ILE A 98 -2.38 0.38 18.69
CA ILE A 98 -3.15 -0.71 18.09
C ILE A 98 -2.44 -1.27 16.85
N GLN A 99 -2.01 -0.40 15.93
CA GLN A 99 -1.31 -0.81 14.70
C GLN A 99 0.04 -1.45 14.98
N LEU A 100 0.79 -0.98 15.99
CA LEU A 100 2.06 -1.58 16.41
C LEU A 100 1.86 -3.03 16.91
N TYR A 101 0.91 -3.25 17.82
CA TYR A 101 0.63 -4.61 18.33
C TYR A 101 0.03 -5.51 17.26
N SER A 102 -0.82 -4.97 16.38
CA SER A 102 -1.35 -5.74 15.27
C SER A 102 -0.23 -6.16 14.31
N GLY A 103 0.68 -5.25 13.96
CA GLY A 103 1.85 -5.55 13.15
C GLY A 103 2.73 -6.65 13.77
N LEU A 104 2.99 -6.59 15.07
CA LEU A 104 3.74 -7.63 15.80
C LEU A 104 3.02 -8.98 15.79
N PHE A 105 1.71 -8.99 16.07
CA PHE A 105 0.90 -10.20 16.04
C PHE A 105 0.91 -10.85 14.65
N PHE A 106 0.66 -10.06 13.60
CA PHE A 106 0.63 -10.59 12.23
C PHE A 106 2.01 -10.93 11.68
N TYR A 107 3.08 -10.34 12.18
CA TYR A 107 4.44 -10.82 11.91
C TYR A 107 4.67 -12.25 12.44
N LEU A 108 4.19 -12.54 13.65
CA LEU A 108 4.21 -13.90 14.19
C LEU A 108 3.34 -14.85 13.36
N VAL A 109 2.13 -14.43 12.98
CA VAL A 109 1.26 -15.22 12.09
C VAL A 109 1.92 -15.51 10.75
N ASN A 110 2.58 -14.52 10.13
CA ASN A 110 3.34 -14.70 8.89
C ASN A 110 4.44 -15.75 9.04
N THR A 111 5.17 -15.70 10.16
CA THR A 111 6.23 -16.67 10.46
C THR A 111 5.64 -18.07 10.62
N LEU A 112 4.60 -18.24 11.45
CA LEU A 112 3.93 -19.52 11.64
C LEU A 112 3.34 -20.08 10.34
N MET A 113 2.69 -19.23 9.55
CA MET A 113 2.14 -19.60 8.24
C MET A 113 3.24 -20.06 7.29
N SER A 114 4.38 -19.36 7.23
CA SER A 114 5.48 -19.78 6.37
C SER A 114 6.08 -21.12 6.77
N TYR A 115 6.25 -21.39 8.08
CA TYR A 115 6.77 -22.66 8.55
C TYR A 115 5.78 -23.82 8.38
N SER A 116 4.47 -23.54 8.49
CA SER A 116 3.42 -24.53 8.29
C SER A 116 3.16 -24.86 6.81
N LEU A 117 3.33 -23.89 5.91
CA LEU A 117 2.96 -24.07 4.50
C LEU A 117 4.13 -24.47 3.60
N TYR A 118 5.38 -24.16 3.96
CA TYR A 118 6.52 -24.37 3.09
C TYR A 118 7.64 -25.11 3.80
N ASP A 119 8.25 -26.08 3.12
CA ASP A 119 9.39 -26.86 3.63
C ASP A 119 10.75 -26.24 3.31
N SER A 120 10.82 -25.45 2.24
CA SER A 120 12.07 -24.78 1.85
C SER A 120 12.59 -23.87 2.98
N GLN A 121 13.84 -24.12 3.38
CA GLN A 121 14.54 -23.30 4.36
C GLN A 121 14.72 -21.86 3.87
N LEU A 122 14.97 -21.66 2.57
CA LEU A 122 15.15 -20.33 2.00
C LEU A 122 13.82 -19.55 2.01
N VAL A 123 12.69 -20.17 1.68
CA VAL A 123 11.36 -19.53 1.80
C VAL A 123 11.09 -19.14 3.25
N ARG A 124 11.35 -20.03 4.22
CA ARG A 124 11.16 -19.73 5.66
C ARG A 124 12.03 -18.55 6.12
N ASN A 125 13.32 -18.56 5.77
CA ASN A 125 14.26 -17.50 6.11
C ASN A 125 13.83 -16.15 5.50
N LEU A 126 13.46 -16.16 4.22
CA LEU A 126 12.96 -14.97 3.53
C LEU A 126 11.66 -14.47 4.12
N SER A 127 10.72 -15.35 4.49
CA SER A 127 9.47 -14.97 5.14
C SER A 127 9.66 -14.34 6.51
N VAL A 128 10.60 -14.84 7.33
CA VAL A 128 10.97 -14.20 8.60
C VAL A 128 11.54 -12.82 8.34
N LEU A 129 12.46 -12.71 7.38
CA LEU A 129 13.14 -11.47 7.08
C LEU A 129 12.16 -10.43 6.50
N ILE A 130 11.53 -10.74 5.36
CA ILE A 130 10.54 -9.88 4.68
C ILE A 130 9.33 -9.61 5.58
N GLY A 131 8.93 -10.56 6.42
CA GLY A 131 7.81 -10.39 7.36
C GLY A 131 7.96 -9.21 8.31
N ILE A 132 9.19 -8.78 8.63
CA ILE A 132 9.44 -7.57 9.45
C ILE A 132 8.76 -6.33 8.83
N ASN A 133 8.63 -6.29 7.50
CA ASN A 133 7.91 -5.22 6.82
C ASN A 133 6.45 -5.07 7.29
N ILE A 134 5.81 -6.13 7.81
CA ILE A 134 4.44 -6.02 8.36
C ILE A 134 4.41 -5.00 9.50
N ILE A 135 5.40 -5.04 10.39
CA ILE A 135 5.48 -4.10 11.52
C ILE A 135 5.73 -2.68 10.98
N PHE A 136 6.70 -2.53 10.07
CA PHE A 136 7.05 -1.23 9.50
C PHE A 136 5.90 -0.61 8.72
N ASP A 137 5.17 -1.41 7.94
CA ASP A 137 4.05 -0.97 7.13
C ASP A 137 2.87 -0.51 7.99
N ASN A 138 2.58 -1.21 9.10
CA ASN A 138 1.56 -0.77 10.05
C ASN A 138 1.89 0.61 10.63
N ILE A 139 3.15 0.85 11.02
CA ILE A 139 3.60 2.15 11.53
C ILE A 139 3.56 3.23 10.45
N ILE A 140 4.08 2.94 9.24
CA ILE A 140 4.07 3.86 8.11
C ILE A 140 2.64 4.23 7.73
N ASN A 141 1.71 3.26 7.75
CA ASN A 141 0.32 3.49 7.39
C ASN A 141 -0.38 4.44 8.37
N VAL A 142 -0.07 4.40 9.67
CA VAL A 142 -0.56 5.42 10.63
C VAL A 142 -0.24 6.83 10.14
N ILE A 143 1.03 7.06 9.77
CA ILE A 143 1.48 8.37 9.31
C ILE A 143 0.86 8.73 7.97
N LYS A 144 0.73 7.77 7.05
CA LYS A 144 0.02 7.98 5.78
C LYS A 144 -1.42 8.40 6.02
N TYR A 145 -2.13 7.78 6.96
CA TYR A 145 -3.50 8.15 7.30
C TYR A 145 -3.59 9.55 7.91
N ILE A 146 -2.64 9.94 8.78
CA ILE A 146 -2.55 11.32 9.28
C ILE A 146 -2.33 12.29 8.10
N ASN A 147 -1.43 11.98 7.18
CA ASN A 147 -1.18 12.80 5.99
C ASN A 147 -2.43 12.90 5.10
N ILE A 148 -3.27 11.85 5.01
CA ILE A 148 -4.57 11.93 4.31
C ILE A 148 -5.50 12.89 5.04
N ALA A 149 -5.71 12.68 6.34
CA ALA A 149 -6.64 13.48 7.16
C ALA A 149 -6.26 14.97 7.22
N ARG A 150 -4.97 15.29 7.17
CA ARG A 150 -4.44 16.67 7.21
C ARG A 150 -4.23 17.31 5.85
N LEU A 151 -4.57 16.63 4.75
CA LEU A 151 -4.33 17.10 3.38
C LEU A 151 -2.84 17.36 3.05
N GLU A 152 -1.96 16.50 3.57
CA GLU A 152 -0.51 16.57 3.41
C GLU A 152 0.06 15.39 2.60
N GLN A 153 -0.71 14.84 1.64
CA GLN A 153 -0.27 13.72 0.78
C GLN A 153 1.00 14.02 -0.02
N ARG A 154 1.33 15.30 -0.26
CA ARG A 154 2.60 15.69 -0.88
C ARG A 154 3.82 15.16 -0.09
N LYS A 155 3.73 15.07 1.24
CA LYS A 155 4.81 14.49 2.07
C LYS A 155 4.95 12.99 1.80
N THR A 156 3.83 12.27 1.76
CA THR A 156 3.79 10.85 1.38
C THR A 156 4.41 10.65 -0.01
N PHE A 157 4.03 11.47 -0.99
CA PHE A 157 4.55 11.43 -2.34
C PHE A 157 6.09 11.55 -2.38
N VAL A 158 6.65 12.55 -1.70
CA VAL A 158 8.11 12.75 -1.68
C VAL A 158 8.83 11.56 -1.06
N ILE A 159 8.35 11.05 0.09
CA ILE A 159 8.99 9.93 0.78
C ILE A 159 8.92 8.64 -0.07
N LEU A 160 7.77 8.33 -0.66
CA LEU A 160 7.60 7.15 -1.51
C LEU A 160 8.39 7.26 -2.82
N THR A 161 8.59 8.47 -3.34
CA THR A 161 9.47 8.70 -4.50
C THR A 161 10.93 8.43 -4.15
N ILE A 162 11.39 8.88 -2.97
CA ILE A 162 12.74 8.55 -2.47
C ILE A 162 12.89 7.05 -2.29
N GLU A 163 11.92 6.37 -1.67
CA GLU A 163 11.93 4.89 -1.53
C GLU A 163 12.06 4.20 -2.88
N ALA A 164 11.24 4.61 -3.86
CA ALA A 164 11.24 4.03 -5.20
C ALA A 164 12.57 4.26 -5.93
N PHE A 165 13.15 5.46 -5.80
CA PHE A 165 14.46 5.77 -6.36
C PHE A 165 15.58 4.95 -5.71
N LEU A 166 15.58 4.79 -4.38
CA LEU A 166 16.57 3.96 -3.69
C LEU A 166 16.48 2.49 -4.11
N LYS A 167 15.27 1.94 -4.27
CA LYS A 167 15.11 0.57 -4.81
C LYS A 167 15.55 0.45 -6.26
N PHE A 168 15.32 1.49 -7.07
CA PHE A 168 15.83 1.54 -8.44
C PHE A 168 17.37 1.52 -8.47
N LEU A 169 18.04 2.32 -7.63
CA LEU A 169 19.50 2.29 -7.48
C LEU A 169 20.00 0.91 -7.05
N LEU A 170 19.33 0.26 -6.09
CA LEU A 170 19.64 -1.11 -5.69
C LEU A 170 19.48 -2.09 -6.86
N ALA A 171 18.48 -1.90 -7.72
CA ALA A 171 18.32 -2.68 -8.95
C ALA A 171 19.53 -2.50 -9.88
N CYS A 172 19.99 -1.26 -10.08
CA CYS A 172 21.18 -0.99 -10.90
C CYS A 172 22.44 -1.66 -10.33
N VAL A 173 22.63 -1.63 -9.01
CA VAL A 173 23.75 -2.33 -8.34
C VAL A 173 23.64 -3.83 -8.55
N LEU A 174 22.46 -4.42 -8.31
CA LEU A 174 22.22 -5.86 -8.52
C LEU A 174 22.45 -6.27 -9.98
N PHE A 175 22.14 -5.39 -10.93
CA PHE A 175 22.34 -5.67 -12.35
C PHE A 175 23.83 -5.84 -12.71
N VAL A 176 24.72 -5.13 -12.01
CA VAL A 176 26.17 -5.19 -12.22
C VAL A 176 26.83 -6.25 -11.33
N TYR A 177 26.36 -6.38 -10.09
CA TYR A 177 26.92 -7.27 -9.08
C TYR A 177 25.88 -8.29 -8.61
N PRO A 178 25.99 -9.56 -9.00
CA PRO A 178 25.08 -10.59 -8.50
C PRO A 178 25.29 -10.79 -7.00
N VAL A 179 24.24 -10.58 -6.22
CA VAL A 179 24.24 -10.80 -4.76
C VAL A 179 23.20 -11.86 -4.41
N PRO A 180 23.47 -12.81 -3.50
CA PRO A 180 22.47 -13.81 -3.11
C PRO A 180 21.18 -13.16 -2.56
N VAL A 181 20.05 -13.80 -2.81
CA VAL A 181 18.72 -13.22 -2.56
C VAL A 181 18.46 -12.89 -1.08
N LEU A 182 19.10 -13.61 -0.16
CA LEU A 182 19.07 -13.31 1.27
C LEU A 182 19.72 -11.96 1.60
N TYR A 183 20.90 -11.67 1.01
CA TYR A 183 21.58 -10.39 1.21
C TYR A 183 20.78 -9.24 0.60
N LEU A 184 20.24 -9.43 -0.60
CA LEU A 184 19.32 -8.46 -1.21
C LEU A 184 18.15 -8.15 -0.27
N SER A 185 17.52 -9.18 0.28
CA SER A 185 16.38 -9.01 1.18
C SER A 185 16.76 -8.25 2.44
N PHE A 186 17.97 -8.48 2.99
CA PHE A 186 18.50 -7.69 4.10
C PHE A 186 18.67 -6.21 3.72
N PHE A 187 19.25 -5.91 2.56
CA PHE A 187 19.36 -4.53 2.05
C PHE A 187 17.98 -3.87 1.87
N LEU A 188 16.98 -4.62 1.38
CA LEU A 188 15.61 -4.11 1.26
C LEU A 188 15.00 -3.73 2.60
N ILE A 189 15.28 -4.48 3.68
CA ILE A 189 14.84 -4.12 5.03
C ILE A 189 15.55 -2.86 5.52
N LEU A 190 16.85 -2.71 5.26
CA LEU A 190 17.57 -1.48 5.60
C LEU A 190 16.96 -0.27 4.87
N LEU A 191 16.63 -0.41 3.58
CA LEU A 191 15.91 0.63 2.84
C LEU A 191 14.51 0.89 3.41
N ARG A 192 13.81 -0.15 3.88
CA ARG A 192 12.51 0.03 4.56
C ARG A 192 12.68 0.78 5.87
N LEU A 193 13.73 0.51 6.64
CA LEU A 193 14.04 1.22 7.89
C LEU A 193 14.36 2.70 7.62
N VAL A 194 15.08 3.00 6.53
CA VAL A 194 15.26 4.39 6.06
C VAL A 194 13.91 5.03 5.74
N THR A 195 13.05 4.33 5.00
CA THR A 195 11.71 4.82 4.64
C THR A 195 10.84 5.08 5.87
N LEU A 196 10.83 4.15 6.84
CA LEU A 196 10.16 4.30 8.12
C LEU A 196 10.65 5.54 8.87
N ASN A 197 11.96 5.74 8.93
CA ASN A 197 12.57 6.90 9.58
C ASN A 197 12.18 8.22 8.88
N LEU A 198 12.16 8.23 7.55
CA LEU A 198 11.67 9.38 6.77
C LEU A 198 10.20 9.70 7.10
N PHE A 199 9.33 8.70 7.20
CA PHE A 199 7.95 8.92 7.64
C PHE A 199 7.87 9.44 9.08
N LEU A 200 8.63 8.87 10.01
CA LEU A 200 8.64 9.30 11.42
C LEU A 200 9.18 10.73 11.61
N ARG A 201 10.14 11.18 10.79
CA ARG A 201 10.75 12.52 10.92
C ARG A 201 10.08 13.60 10.07
N TYR A 202 9.77 13.28 8.82
CA TYR A 202 9.28 14.25 7.83
C TYR A 202 7.79 14.09 7.50
N GLY A 203 7.17 13.00 7.90
CA GLY A 203 5.72 12.86 7.86
C GLY A 203 5.03 13.82 8.83
N SER A 204 3.70 13.81 8.85
CA SER A 204 2.91 14.63 9.77
C SER A 204 2.85 14.06 11.19
N SER A 205 3.97 13.49 11.63
CA SER A 205 4.23 12.83 12.90
C SER A 205 4.69 13.78 14.01
N LYS A 206 4.66 15.10 13.81
CA LYS A 206 5.09 16.08 14.82
C LYS A 206 4.38 15.93 16.18
N ASP A 207 3.22 15.27 16.18
CA ASP A 207 2.42 14.99 17.39
C ASP A 207 2.59 13.56 17.93
N VAL A 208 3.35 12.70 17.24
CA VAL A 208 3.57 11.29 17.60
C VAL A 208 4.84 11.20 18.45
N SER A 209 4.70 10.89 19.73
CA SER A 209 5.85 10.65 20.60
C SER A 209 5.88 9.21 21.11
N LEU A 210 6.98 8.50 20.81
CA LEU A 210 7.18 7.11 21.22
C LEU A 210 6.95 6.87 22.73
N PRO A 211 7.41 7.75 23.66
CA PRO A 211 7.16 7.55 25.08
C PRO A 211 5.68 7.62 25.46
N GLN A 212 4.88 8.47 24.80
CA GLN A 212 3.45 8.60 25.08
C GLN A 212 2.65 7.42 24.52
N ILE A 213 3.01 6.95 23.32
CA ILE A 213 2.42 5.74 22.72
C ILE A 213 2.62 4.52 23.63
N LEU A 214 3.78 4.38 24.28
CA LEU A 214 4.01 3.26 25.18
C LEU A 214 3.17 3.37 26.45
N ARG A 215 3.00 4.59 26.99
CA ARG A 215 2.25 4.87 28.22
C ARG A 215 0.73 4.82 28.04
N ILE A 216 0.20 5.16 26.88
CA ILE A 216 -1.26 5.23 26.69
C ILE A 216 -1.90 3.85 26.83
N ILE A 217 -2.96 3.74 27.62
CA ILE A 217 -3.67 2.48 27.81
C ILE A 217 -4.81 2.40 26.79
N VAL A 218 -4.88 1.28 26.07
CA VAL A 218 -6.01 0.93 25.20
C VAL A 218 -6.77 -0.20 25.90
N PRO A 219 -7.90 0.09 26.57
CA PRO A 219 -8.70 -0.94 27.22
C PRO A 219 -9.17 -1.99 26.22
N TRP A 220 -9.11 -3.27 26.59
CA TRP A 220 -9.57 -4.36 25.72
C TRP A 220 -11.03 -4.20 25.29
N LYS A 221 -11.89 -3.68 26.19
CA LYS A 221 -13.30 -3.39 25.90
C LYS A 221 -13.44 -2.33 24.79
N GLU A 222 -12.59 -1.30 24.80
CA GLU A 222 -12.58 -0.25 23.77
C GLU A 222 -12.14 -0.84 22.42
N LEU A 223 -11.04 -1.61 22.41
CA LEU A 223 -10.56 -2.28 21.19
C LEU A 223 -11.60 -3.24 20.61
N LYS A 224 -12.24 -4.05 21.45
CA LYS A 224 -13.30 -4.98 21.01
C LYS A 224 -14.49 -4.23 20.42
N SER A 225 -14.94 -3.15 21.07
CA SER A 225 -16.01 -2.30 20.54
C SER A 225 -15.62 -1.68 19.20
N LEU A 226 -14.39 -1.18 19.09
CA LEU A 226 -13.87 -0.56 17.88
C LEU A 226 -13.88 -1.54 16.70
N LEU A 227 -13.38 -2.76 16.90
CA LEU A 227 -13.36 -3.79 15.86
C LEU A 227 -14.77 -4.27 15.51
N ALA A 228 -15.64 -4.47 16.51
CA ALA A 228 -17.02 -4.88 16.29
C ALA A 228 -17.82 -3.82 15.51
N SER A 229 -17.63 -2.53 15.78
CA SER A 229 -18.31 -1.45 15.05
C SER A 229 -17.77 -1.23 13.64
N ASN A 230 -16.56 -1.69 13.32
CA ASN A 230 -15.90 -1.46 12.04
C ASN A 230 -15.59 -2.76 11.26
N TRP A 231 -16.24 -3.88 11.62
CA TRP A 231 -15.98 -5.19 11.04
C TRP A 231 -16.09 -5.22 9.51
N SER A 232 -17.02 -4.44 8.92
CA SER A 232 -17.17 -4.37 7.46
C SER A 232 -15.92 -3.84 6.77
N PHE A 233 -15.20 -2.88 7.37
CA PHE A 233 -13.94 -2.39 6.80
C PHE A 233 -12.83 -3.44 6.87
N ILE A 234 -12.80 -4.26 7.93
CA ILE A 234 -11.89 -5.40 8.04
C ILE A 234 -12.11 -6.35 6.86
N ILE A 235 -13.37 -6.71 6.62
CA ILE A 235 -13.73 -7.65 5.56
C ILE A 235 -13.42 -7.09 4.18
N ILE A 236 -13.83 -5.86 3.89
CA ILE A 236 -13.60 -5.24 2.57
C ILE A 236 -12.09 -5.16 2.28
N GLY A 237 -11.30 -4.69 3.24
CA GLY A 237 -9.84 -4.61 3.11
C GLY A 237 -9.21 -5.99 2.91
N SER A 238 -9.57 -6.96 3.75
CA SER A 238 -8.98 -8.30 3.73
C SER A 238 -9.34 -9.07 2.46
N ILE A 239 -10.62 -9.07 2.05
CA ILE A 239 -11.08 -9.76 0.83
C ILE A 239 -10.37 -9.23 -0.40
N SER A 240 -10.15 -7.91 -0.49
CA SER A 240 -9.43 -7.33 -1.63
C SER A 240 -8.01 -7.91 -1.76
N VAL A 241 -7.30 -8.08 -0.65
CA VAL A 241 -5.94 -8.62 -0.64
C VAL A 241 -5.95 -10.12 -0.94
N ILE A 242 -6.89 -10.87 -0.35
CA ILE A 242 -7.08 -12.29 -0.65
C ILE A 242 -7.30 -12.49 -2.15
N TYR A 243 -8.19 -11.70 -2.76
CA TYR A 243 -8.50 -11.80 -4.18
C TYR A 243 -7.25 -11.66 -5.07
N TRP A 244 -6.37 -10.70 -4.76
CA TRP A 244 -5.14 -10.47 -5.53
C TRP A 244 -3.99 -11.44 -5.21
N ARG A 245 -4.05 -12.22 -4.14
CA ARG A 245 -2.93 -13.06 -3.67
C ARG A 245 -3.23 -14.55 -3.60
N ILE A 246 -4.50 -14.96 -3.57
CA ILE A 246 -4.87 -16.36 -3.42
C ILE A 246 -4.37 -17.21 -4.60
N GLY A 247 -4.38 -16.67 -5.82
CA GLY A 247 -3.85 -17.34 -7.00
C GLY A 247 -2.36 -17.68 -6.85
N SER A 248 -1.55 -16.71 -6.41
CA SER A 248 -0.14 -16.90 -6.11
C SER A 248 0.11 -17.98 -5.05
N ILE A 249 -0.69 -18.01 -3.97
CA ILE A 249 -0.57 -19.02 -2.91
C ILE A 249 -0.93 -20.42 -3.41
N LEU A 250 -1.98 -20.54 -4.23
CA LEU A 250 -2.38 -21.82 -4.79
C LEU A 250 -1.32 -22.36 -5.75
N VAL A 251 -0.82 -21.50 -6.64
CA VAL A 251 0.24 -21.84 -7.59
C VAL A 251 1.51 -22.29 -6.85
N SER A 252 1.93 -21.59 -5.80
CA SER A 252 3.11 -21.98 -5.00
C SER A 252 2.97 -23.25 -4.17
N LYS A 253 1.74 -23.78 -4.03
CA LYS A 253 1.49 -25.01 -3.29
C LYS A 253 1.23 -26.22 -4.17
N VAL A 254 0.76 -26.01 -5.40
CA VAL A 254 0.33 -27.09 -6.30
C VAL A 254 1.35 -27.33 -7.42
N LEU A 255 2.06 -26.28 -7.86
CA LEU A 255 2.97 -26.35 -9.00
C LEU A 255 4.44 -26.28 -8.59
N ASP A 256 5.32 -26.56 -9.53
CA ASP A 256 6.76 -26.44 -9.37
C ASP A 256 7.23 -24.98 -9.41
N LEU A 257 8.49 -24.75 -9.03
CA LEU A 257 9.04 -23.39 -8.92
C LEU A 257 9.14 -22.67 -10.27
N GLU A 258 9.28 -23.40 -11.37
CA GLU A 258 9.27 -22.81 -12.71
C GLU A 258 7.89 -22.24 -13.07
N ALA A 259 6.82 -23.01 -12.83
CA ALA A 259 5.46 -22.51 -13.03
C ALA A 259 5.14 -21.33 -12.09
N VAL A 260 5.65 -21.33 -10.85
CA VAL A 260 5.52 -20.20 -9.93
C VAL A 260 6.16 -18.94 -10.50
N ALA A 261 7.40 -19.03 -10.98
CA ALA A 261 8.09 -17.88 -11.59
C ALA A 261 7.33 -17.35 -12.81
N ASN A 262 6.90 -18.25 -13.70
CA ASN A 262 6.14 -17.88 -14.91
C ASN A 262 4.79 -17.22 -14.57
N TYR A 263 4.07 -17.75 -13.58
CA TYR A 263 2.81 -17.18 -13.10
C TYR A 263 3.03 -15.76 -12.56
N GLU A 264 4.03 -15.58 -11.70
CA GLU A 264 4.29 -14.30 -11.04
C GLU A 264 4.79 -13.22 -12.01
N ILE A 265 5.61 -13.59 -13.00
CA ILE A 265 6.02 -12.68 -14.07
C ILE A 265 4.80 -12.26 -14.90
N SER A 266 3.96 -13.22 -15.30
CA SER A 266 2.74 -12.94 -16.07
C SER A 266 1.76 -12.07 -15.29
N PHE A 267 1.55 -12.38 -14.01
CA PHE A 267 0.71 -11.61 -13.11
C PHE A 267 1.26 -10.20 -12.89
N LYS A 268 2.58 -10.04 -12.79
CA LYS A 268 3.21 -8.73 -12.71
C LYS A 268 2.93 -7.89 -13.96
N LEU A 269 3.09 -8.46 -15.16
CA LEU A 269 2.76 -7.77 -16.41
C LEU A 269 1.28 -7.37 -16.47
N PHE A 270 0.38 -8.28 -16.07
CA PHE A 270 -1.05 -7.97 -15.94
C PHE A 270 -1.29 -6.81 -14.96
N SER A 271 -0.63 -6.80 -13.80
CA SER A 271 -0.78 -5.73 -12.81
C SER A 271 -0.34 -4.36 -13.32
N ILE A 272 0.70 -4.32 -14.18
CA ILE A 272 1.16 -3.09 -14.82
C ILE A 272 0.13 -2.62 -15.85
N ALA A 273 -0.39 -3.53 -16.67
CA ALA A 273 -1.45 -3.22 -17.63
C ALA A 273 -2.72 -2.71 -16.93
N TYR A 274 -3.06 -3.27 -15.77
CA TYR A 274 -4.19 -2.86 -14.94
C TYR A 274 -4.06 -1.44 -14.35
N LEU A 275 -2.86 -0.84 -14.34
CA LEU A 275 -2.70 0.56 -13.90
C LEU A 275 -3.45 1.54 -14.80
N LEU A 276 -3.51 1.30 -16.12
CA LEU A 276 -4.20 2.18 -17.06
C LEU A 276 -5.70 2.33 -16.74
N PRO A 277 -6.50 1.24 -16.65
CA PRO A 277 -7.92 1.37 -16.29
C PRO A 277 -8.12 1.96 -14.90
N VAL A 278 -7.22 1.71 -13.93
CA VAL A 278 -7.30 2.34 -12.60
C VAL A 278 -7.08 3.85 -12.67
N ILE A 279 -6.10 4.33 -13.44
CA ILE A 279 -5.85 5.77 -13.64
C ILE A 279 -7.06 6.43 -14.29
N VAL A 280 -7.61 5.80 -15.33
CA VAL A 280 -8.83 6.29 -16.01
C VAL A 280 -9.99 6.34 -15.03
N ALA A 281 -10.28 5.24 -14.32
CA ALA A 281 -11.38 5.18 -13.36
C ALA A 281 -11.24 6.22 -12.24
N SER A 282 -10.05 6.39 -11.66
CA SER A 282 -9.78 7.37 -10.60
C SER A 282 -9.93 8.82 -11.05
N THR A 283 -9.72 9.09 -12.34
CA THR A 283 -9.88 10.42 -12.95
C THR A 283 -11.33 10.68 -13.35
N VAL A 284 -12.00 9.68 -13.95
CA VAL A 284 -13.36 9.79 -14.49
C VAL A 284 -14.41 9.75 -13.38
N TYR A 285 -14.21 8.97 -12.31
CA TYR A 285 -15.19 8.82 -11.24
C TYR A 285 -15.57 10.15 -10.56
N PRO A 286 -14.64 11.02 -10.14
CA PRO A 286 -14.97 12.36 -9.63
C PRO A 286 -15.73 13.21 -10.65
N MET A 287 -15.40 13.10 -11.95
CA MET A 287 -16.10 13.84 -13.00
C MET A 287 -17.56 13.38 -13.13
N LEU A 288 -17.80 12.07 -13.09
CA LEU A 288 -19.14 11.50 -13.11
C LEU A 288 -19.97 11.92 -11.90
N LEU A 289 -19.43 11.80 -10.68
CA LEU A 289 -20.13 12.18 -9.45
C LEU A 289 -20.55 13.65 -9.46
N ASN A 290 -19.68 14.53 -9.94
CA ASN A 290 -19.99 15.95 -9.95
C ASN A 290 -20.95 16.34 -11.08
N ALA A 291 -20.85 15.72 -12.26
CA ALA A 291 -21.84 15.91 -13.30
C ALA A 291 -23.23 15.41 -12.85
N TYR A 292 -23.28 14.33 -12.07
CA TYR A 292 -24.50 13.83 -11.45
C TYR A 292 -25.13 14.83 -10.47
N LYS A 293 -24.33 15.62 -9.73
CA LYS A 293 -24.85 16.70 -8.88
C LYS A 293 -25.55 17.80 -9.68
N GLU A 294 -25.18 18.02 -10.94
CA GLU A 294 -25.88 18.95 -11.83
C GLU A 294 -27.16 18.33 -12.39
N ASN A 295 -27.05 17.18 -13.06
CA ASN A 295 -28.17 16.33 -13.49
C ASN A 295 -27.67 15.05 -14.20
N LEU A 296 -28.59 14.12 -14.44
CA LEU A 296 -28.32 12.85 -15.12
C LEU A 296 -27.80 13.02 -16.57
N GLN A 297 -28.25 14.05 -17.30
CA GLN A 297 -27.83 14.30 -18.69
C GLN A 297 -26.35 14.71 -18.76
N ALA A 298 -25.89 15.57 -17.85
CA ALA A 298 -24.49 15.97 -17.74
C ALA A 298 -23.60 14.76 -17.42
N MET A 299 -24.03 13.89 -16.50
CA MET A 299 -23.31 12.64 -16.20
C MET A 299 -23.24 11.72 -17.43
N ARG A 300 -24.35 11.53 -18.15
CA ARG A 300 -24.40 10.70 -19.35
C ARG A 300 -23.44 11.18 -20.44
N LYS A 301 -23.30 12.51 -20.59
CA LYS A 301 -22.33 13.10 -21.52
C LYS A 301 -20.89 12.80 -21.13
N VAL A 302 -20.54 12.92 -19.85
CA VAL A 302 -19.21 12.55 -19.34
C VAL A 302 -18.93 11.07 -19.55
N TYR A 303 -19.90 10.20 -19.25
CA TYR A 303 -19.78 8.76 -19.46
C TYR A 303 -19.53 8.39 -20.93
N HIS A 304 -20.34 8.95 -21.84
CA HIS A 304 -20.21 8.69 -23.27
C HIS A 304 -18.84 9.12 -23.81
N ASN A 305 -18.39 10.32 -23.44
CA ASN A 305 -17.08 10.83 -23.85
C ASN A 305 -15.89 10.03 -23.27
N ALA A 306 -16.05 9.43 -22.08
CA ALA A 306 -14.96 8.73 -21.41
C ALA A 306 -14.81 7.26 -21.85
N PHE A 307 -15.90 6.61 -22.29
CA PHE A 307 -15.91 5.16 -22.51
C PHE A 307 -16.43 4.70 -23.89
N ILE A 308 -17.11 5.57 -24.65
CA ILE A 308 -17.77 5.17 -25.91
C ILE A 308 -17.20 5.94 -27.12
N ALA A 309 -16.39 6.98 -26.88
CA ALA A 309 -15.77 7.81 -27.90
C ALA A 309 -14.54 7.15 -28.54
#